data_AF-A0A9P7DKS0-F1
#
_entry.id   AF-A0A9P7DKS0-F1
#
_cell.length_a   1.000
_cell.length_b   1.000
_cell.length_c   1.000
_cell.angle_alpha   90.00
_cell.angle_beta   90.00
_cell.angle_gamma   90.00
#
_symmetry.space_group_name_H-M   'P 1'
#
loop_
_entity.id
_entity.type
_entity.pdbx_description
1 polymer ?
#
loop_
_entity_poly.entity_id
_entity_poly.type
_entity_poly.pdbx_seq_one_letter_code
_entity_poly.pdbx_strand_id
1 'polypeptide(L)'
;MATIFGGIHCLAWFSTFITHQEQLLWRICALAITGTPWLFLFAIFTFDSVALAFIKLPILLVSIPLYIAARAILLVLMFTTLRHLPADAYQAVSWISLVPHL
;
A
#
# COMPACT_ATOMS: atom_id res chain seq x y z
N MET A 1 -0.91 -4.33 11.91
CA MET A 1 0.19 -4.41 10.91
C MET A 1 -0.21 -3.97 9.50
N ALA A 2 -1.41 -4.30 9.00
CA ALA A 2 -1.85 -3.90 7.65
C ALA A 2 -1.98 -2.38 7.44
N THR A 3 -2.43 -1.62 8.46
CA THR A 3 -2.57 -0.15 8.41
C THR A 3 -1.23 0.57 8.30
N ILE A 4 -0.23 0.15 9.09
CA ILE A 4 1.12 0.74 9.05
C ILE A 4 1.77 0.42 7.70
N PHE A 5 1.63 -0.81 7.21
CA PHE A 5 2.16 -1.23 5.91
C PHE A 5 1.49 -0.49 4.74
N GLY A 6 0.15 -0.37 4.75
CA GLY A 6 -0.60 0.41 3.76
C GLY A 6 -0.29 1.92 3.82
N GLY A 7 -0.17 2.46 5.03
CA GLY A 7 0.22 3.86 5.25
C GLY A 7 1.60 4.19 4.70
N ILE A 8 2.57 3.29 4.85
CA ILE A 8 3.90 3.44 4.24
C ILE A 8 3.81 3.47 2.70
N HIS A 9 2.91 2.70 2.08
CA HIS A 9 2.69 2.78 0.63
C HIS A 9 1.98 4.07 0.19
N CYS A 10 1.14 4.65 1.06
CA CYS A 10 0.61 6.00 0.86
C CYS A 10 1.71 7.07 0.96
N LEU A 11 2.82 6.87 1.66
CA LEU A 11 3.94 7.83 1.64
C LEU A 11 4.59 7.94 0.25
N ALA A 12 4.52 6.87 -0.55
CA ALA A 12 4.95 6.86 -1.94
C ALA A 12 3.91 7.46 -2.92
N TRP A 13 2.93 8.25 -2.45
CA TRP A 13 1.86 8.82 -3.28
C TRP A 13 2.35 9.63 -4.49
N PHE A 14 3.48 10.31 -4.32
CA PHE A 14 4.15 11.13 -5.33
C PHE A 14 5.32 10.44 -6.02
N SER A 15 5.53 9.14 -5.79
CA SER A 15 6.58 8.40 -6.47
C SER A 15 6.32 8.35 -7.98
N THR A 16 7.40 8.44 -8.75
CA THR A 16 7.40 8.44 -10.21
C THR A 16 7.23 7.00 -10.70
N PHE A 17 6.07 6.69 -11.27
CA PHE A 17 5.82 5.43 -11.97
C PHE A 17 6.00 5.61 -13.47
N ILE A 18 6.28 4.51 -14.17
CA ILE A 18 6.54 4.50 -15.62
C ILE A 18 5.26 4.86 -16.38
N THR A 19 4.13 4.31 -15.97
CA THR A 19 2.83 4.61 -16.57
C THR A 19 1.87 5.24 -15.56
N HIS A 20 0.99 6.09 -16.07
CA HIS A 20 -0.09 6.68 -15.26
C HIS A 20 -1.05 5.62 -14.70
N GLN A 21 -1.25 4.52 -15.43
CA GLN A 21 -2.10 3.40 -15.02
C GLN A 21 -1.54 2.69 -13.79
N GLU A 22 -0.22 2.43 -13.75
CA GLU A 22 0.46 1.84 -12.60
C GLU A 22 0.38 2.73 -11.36
N GLN A 23 0.56 4.05 -11.53
CA GLN A 23 0.42 5.01 -10.43
C GLN A 23 -1.01 5.03 -9.86
N LEU A 24 -2.01 4.99 -10.73
CA LEU A 24 -3.41 4.93 -10.30
C LEU A 24 -3.71 3.62 -9.57
N LEU A 25 -3.24 2.48 -10.10
CA LEU A 25 -3.37 1.18 -9.46
C LEU A 25 -2.71 1.15 -8.08
N TRP A 26 -1.51 1.73 -7.96
CA TRP A 26 -0.80 1.88 -6.70
C TRP A 26 -1.64 2.62 -5.66
N ARG A 27 -2.18 3.79 -6.03
CA ARG A 27 -2.99 4.63 -5.14
C ARG A 27 -4.25 3.90 -4.68
N ILE A 28 -4.97 3.27 -5.61
CA ILE A 28 -6.18 2.51 -5.30
C ILE A 28 -5.86 1.34 -4.37
N CYS A 29 -4.81 0.57 -4.65
CA CYS A 29 -4.43 -0.58 -3.82
C CYS A 29 -3.93 -0.16 -2.43
N ALA A 30 -3.18 0.92 -2.33
CA ALA A 30 -2.70 1.47 -1.06
C ALA A 30 -3.87 1.94 -0.18
N LEU A 31 -4.85 2.64 -0.76
CA LEU A 31 -6.08 3.03 -0.06
C LEU A 31 -6.92 1.82 0.35
N ALA A 32 -7.09 0.84 -0.54
CA ALA A 32 -7.85 -0.37 -0.25
C ALA A 32 -7.25 -1.15 0.93
N ILE A 33 -5.94 -1.37 0.94
CA ILE A 33 -5.24 -2.07 2.04
C ILE A 33 -5.30 -1.28 3.35
N THR A 34 -5.25 0.05 3.29
CA THR A 34 -5.33 0.90 4.47
C THR A 34 -6.75 0.92 5.05
N GLY A 35 -7.77 0.95 4.21
CA GLY A 35 -9.18 0.98 4.61
C GLY A 35 -9.75 -0.36 5.07
N THR A 36 -9.29 -1.48 4.51
CA THR A 36 -9.75 -2.84 4.85
C THR A 36 -9.78 -3.14 6.36
N PRO A 37 -8.71 -2.90 7.14
CA PRO A 37 -8.73 -3.16 8.59
C PRO A 37 -9.74 -2.28 9.34
N TRP A 38 -10.00 -1.05 8.90
CA TRP A 38 -11.02 -0.18 9.51
C TRP A 38 -12.44 -0.70 9.25
N LEU A 39 -12.72 -1.17 8.03
CA LEU A 39 -13.99 -1.81 7.70
C LEU A 39 -14.23 -3.07 8.52
N PHE A 40 -13.19 -3.89 8.71
CA PHE A 40 -13.24 -5.10 9.52
C PHE A 40 -13.50 -4.77 11.00
N LEU A 41 -12.78 -3.80 11.58
CA LEU A 41 -13.00 -3.38 12.96
C LEU A 41 -14.41 -2.79 13.14
N PHE A 42 -14.86 -1.94 12.23
CA PHE A 42 -16.21 -1.37 12.26
C PHE A 42 -17.30 -2.47 12.24
N ALA A 43 -17.11 -3.51 11.43
CA ALA A 43 -18.04 -4.65 11.38
C ALA A 43 -18.09 -5.43 12.71
N ILE A 44 -16.99 -5.52 13.46
CA ILE A 44 -16.92 -6.18 14.76
C ILE A 44 -17.55 -5.33 15.87
N PHE A 45 -17.31 -4.02 15.87
CA PHE A 45 -17.74 -3.13 16.97
C PHE A 45 -19.20 -2.66 16.87
N THR A 46 -19.87 -2.90 15.75
CA THR A 46 -21.29 -2.54 15.58
C THR A 46 -22.21 -3.64 16.13
N PHE A 47 -23.25 -3.25 16.87
CA PHE A 47 -24.23 -4.18 17.42
C PHE A 47 -24.83 -5.11 16.35
N ASP A 48 -25.00 -6.38 16.69
CA ASP A 48 -25.56 -7.35 15.76
C ASP A 48 -27.08 -7.22 15.68
N SER A 49 -27.54 -6.85 14.49
CA SER A 49 -28.92 -6.98 14.06
C SER A 49 -28.96 -7.81 12.79
N VAL A 50 -30.05 -8.54 12.58
CA VAL A 50 -30.24 -9.39 11.39
C VAL A 50 -30.06 -8.59 10.10
N ALA A 51 -30.54 -7.34 10.06
CA ALA A 51 -30.37 -6.44 8.93
C ALA A 51 -28.89 -6.08 8.66
N LEU A 52 -28.11 -5.77 9.71
CA LEU A 52 -26.68 -5.46 9.56
C LEU A 52 -25.87 -6.71 9.17
N ALA A 53 -26.29 -7.91 9.55
CA ALA A 53 -25.60 -9.15 9.16
C ALA A 53 -25.61 -9.36 7.63
N PHE A 54 -26.72 -9.05 6.95
CA PHE A 54 -26.80 -9.09 5.49
C PHE A 54 -25.85 -8.11 4.80
N ILE A 55 -25.46 -7.02 5.47
CA ILE A 55 -24.52 -6.02 4.96
C ILE A 55 -23.07 -6.42 5.30
N LYS A 56 -22.81 -6.83 6.55
CA LYS A 56 -21.46 -7.18 7.03
C LYS A 56 -20.89 -8.42 6.33
N LEU A 57 -21.71 -9.46 6.13
CA LEU A 57 -21.25 -10.74 5.57
C LEU A 57 -20.62 -10.63 4.18
N PRO A 58 -21.26 -10.01 3.17
CA PRO A 58 -20.64 -9.86 1.85
C PRO A 58 -19.42 -8.94 1.88
N ILE A 59 -19.44 -7.86 2.68
CA ILE A 59 -18.29 -6.96 2.85
C ILE A 59 -17.09 -7.76 3.37
N LEU A 60 -17.30 -8.62 4.38
CA LEU A 60 -16.25 -9.45 4.93
C LEU A 60 -15.71 -10.46 3.90
N LEU A 61 -16.60 -11.16 3.19
CA LEU A 61 -16.22 -12.15 2.17
C LEU A 61 -15.43 -11.54 1.01
N VAL A 62 -15.79 -10.34 0.57
CA VAL A 62 -15.11 -9.64 -0.54
C VAL A 62 -13.81 -8.98 -0.09
N SER A 63 -13.71 -8.56 1.17
CA SER A 63 -12.53 -7.87 1.68
C SER A 63 -11.25 -8.72 1.63
N ILE A 64 -11.36 -10.03 1.84
CA ILE A 64 -10.23 -10.97 1.86
C ILE A 64 -9.55 -11.10 0.47
N PRO A 65 -10.26 -11.48 -0.61
CA PRO A 65 -9.65 -11.57 -1.93
C PRO A 65 -9.16 -10.21 -2.44
N LEU A 66 -9.89 -9.12 -2.14
CA LEU A 66 -9.47 -7.77 -2.49
C LEU A 66 -8.14 -7.41 -1.81
N TYR A 67 -7.99 -7.73 -0.52
CA TYR A 67 -6.75 -7.50 0.22
C TYR A 67 -5.56 -8.27 -0.38
N ILE A 68 -5.77 -9.55 -0.71
CA ILE A 68 -4.74 -10.40 -1.32
C ILE A 68 -4.32 -9.86 -2.69
N ALA A 69 -5.29 -9.52 -3.55
CA ALA A 69 -5.02 -8.97 -4.87
C ALA A 69 -4.29 -7.63 -4.80
N ALA A 70 -4.76 -6.70 -3.95
CA ALA A 70 -4.11 -5.41 -3.75
C ALA A 70 -2.65 -5.58 -3.26
N ARG A 71 -2.39 -6.55 -2.37
CA ARG A 71 -1.01 -6.84 -1.93
C ARG A 71 -0.14 -7.35 -3.06
N ALA A 72 -0.64 -8.28 -3.87
CA ALA A 72 0.10 -8.81 -5.00
C ALA A 72 0.45 -7.69 -6.00
N ILE A 73 -0.52 -6.82 -6.32
CA ILE A 73 -0.32 -5.68 -7.21
C ILE A 73 0.73 -4.72 -6.66
N LEU A 74 0.65 -4.33 -5.39
CA LEU A 74 1.66 -3.44 -4.79
C LEU A 74 3.05 -4.07 -4.80
N LEU A 75 3.19 -5.37 -4.54
CA LEU A 75 4.47 -6.06 -4.63
C LEU A 75 5.04 -6.01 -6.04
N VAL A 76 4.23 -6.32 -7.06
CA VAL A 76 4.65 -6.24 -8.46
C VAL A 76 5.10 -4.82 -8.81
N LEU A 77 4.34 -3.80 -8.41
CA LEU A 77 4.65 -2.39 -8.66
C LEU A 77 5.90 -1.91 -7.92
N MET A 78 6.19 -2.43 -6.72
CA MET A 78 7.45 -2.16 -6.03
C MET A 78 8.64 -2.69 -6.83
N PHE A 79 8.54 -3.92 -7.38
CA PHE A 79 9.63 -4.46 -8.18
C PHE A 79 9.82 -3.71 -9.51
N THR A 80 8.75 -3.23 -10.14
CA THR A 80 8.86 -2.45 -11.39
C THR A 80 9.49 -1.08 -11.15
N THR A 81 9.14 -0.41 -10.05
CA THR A 81 9.75 0.87 -9.64
C THR A 81 11.20 0.70 -9.20
N LEU A 82 11.55 -0.38 -8.50
CA LEU A 82 12.94 -0.69 -8.13
C LEU A 82 13.85 -0.98 -9.33
N ARG A 83 13.30 -1.54 -10.42
CA ARG A 83 14.08 -1.85 -11.63
C ARG A 83 14.55 -0.59 -12.37
N HIS A 84 13.86 0.54 -12.21
CA HIS A 84 14.11 1.77 -12.96
C HIS A 84 14.50 2.92 -12.05
N LEU A 85 15.34 2.65 -11.03
CA LEU A 85 15.87 3.72 -10.21
C LEU A 85 16.65 4.73 -11.07
N PRO A 86 16.57 6.03 -10.76
CA PRO A 86 17.36 7.04 -11.45
C PRO A 86 18.85 6.68 -11.36
N ALA A 87 19.61 7.00 -12.42
CA ALA A 87 21.04 6.70 -12.50
C ALA A 87 21.83 7.19 -11.26
N ASP A 88 21.36 8.25 -10.61
CA ASP A 88 21.89 8.79 -9.35
C ASP A 88 21.89 7.81 -8.18
N ALA A 89 20.94 6.87 -8.12
CA ALA A 89 20.90 5.87 -7.05
C ALA A 89 21.98 4.79 -7.20
N TYR A 90 22.58 4.69 -8.39
CA TYR A 90 23.72 3.80 -8.65
C TYR A 90 25.06 4.52 -8.44
N GLN A 91 25.06 5.84 -8.24
CA GLN A 91 26.28 6.57 -7.87
C GLN A 91 26.66 6.20 -6.43
N ALA A 92 27.88 5.72 -6.24
CA ALA A 92 28.39 5.46 -4.91
C ALA A 92 28.50 6.79 -4.15
N VAL A 93 27.72 6.93 -3.07
CA VAL A 93 27.86 8.07 -2.16
C VAL A 93 29.31 8.13 -1.68
N SER A 94 29.98 9.25 -1.93
CA SER A 94 31.35 9.47 -1.45
C SER A 94 31.31 9.72 0.06
N TRP A 95 31.29 8.63 0.83
CA TRP A 95 31.30 8.68 2.30
C TRP A 95 32.53 9.41 2.85
N ILE A 96 33.63 9.44 2.09
CA ILE A 96 34.89 10.09 2.46
C ILE A 96 34.75 11.63 2.48
N SER A 97 33.88 12.22 1.66
CA SER A 97 33.64 13.67 1.69
C SER A 97 32.71 14.13 2.82
N LEU A 98 32.05 13.19 3.50
CA LEU A 98 31.16 13.42 4.65
C LEU A 98 31.89 13.29 5.99
N VAL A 99 33.12 12.77 6.00
CA VAL A 99 33.96 12.77 7.20
C VAL A 99 34.50 14.19 7.38
N PRO A 100 34.11 14.92 8.44
CA PRO A 100 34.72 16.20 8.75
C PRO A 100 36.20 15.95 9.03
N HIS A 101 37.04 16.60 8.23
CA HIS A 101 38.47 16.67 8.41
C HIS A 101 38.71 17.44 9.72
N LEU A 102 39.11 16.70 10.76
CA LEU A 102 39.66 17.25 11.99
C LEU A 102 41.10 17.72 11.75
#